data_AF-A0A3D9ZD76-F1
#
_entry.id   AF-A0A3D9ZD76-F1
#
_cell.length_a   1.000
_cell.length_b   1.000
_cell.length_c   1.000
_cell.angle_alpha   90.00
_cell.angle_beta   90.00
_cell.angle_gamma   90.00
#
_symmetry.space_group_name_H-M   'P 1'
#
loop_
_entity.id
_entity.type
_entity.pdbx_description
1 polymer ?
#
loop_
_entity_poly.entity_id
_entity_poly.type
_entity_poly.pdbx_seq_one_letter_code
_entity_poly.pdbx_strand_id
1 'polypeptide(L)'
;MSAAGGLDRVRAALYLDFDNVFTGLIRQDPDVAMQFAEDPGGWASQLATALPVNGPRRWLILRCYMNPSGWVPHPDADSGTPRLYFSKFRPFFTNAGFEVIDCPRLTHTKNAADIRIVVDALDALHDTACDEFVILSGDSDMTPLLVRLRRADRRTTVVSPLDAAEAFTSVADRLIGSEQLLELIQGEPVEADDDASAPEPTDHAGLAPVDAEKPSLEADEAMRRFADIVSGRYAATTAPINLAGFAAELRRTLGSIVDETNWFGHGGFVRTLESLDLPGAMFSQHFLWHADRHVAPASAQAAGPGVDLPEPVARLSKLLGIPRLSSETWSSIYPVLAEYASNHRFNLTEATRWSRDRLAAEGVDVRRNALAFVVRGATFGGCPLYRQPPPNDQEIRDAFVNNVLSRADAADVSLTDDETTAVRTWFAPPA
;
A
#
# COMPACT_ATOMS: atom_id res chain seq x y z
N MET A 1 16.49 -36.24 -23.27
CA MET A 1 17.19 -35.37 -22.30
C MET A 1 16.15 -34.45 -21.69
N SER A 2 15.92 -34.58 -20.39
CA SER A 2 14.95 -33.82 -19.62
C SER A 2 15.34 -32.33 -19.61
N ALA A 3 14.49 -31.46 -20.15
CA ALA A 3 14.58 -30.03 -19.89
C ALA A 3 13.86 -29.78 -18.56
N ALA A 4 14.65 -29.63 -17.50
CA ALA A 4 14.14 -29.26 -16.19
C ALA A 4 13.43 -27.90 -16.30
N GLY A 5 12.14 -27.87 -15.98
CA GLY A 5 11.37 -26.64 -15.81
C GLY A 5 11.96 -25.84 -14.65
N GLY A 6 12.78 -24.84 -14.97
CA GLY A 6 13.14 -23.81 -14.02
C GLY A 6 11.93 -22.90 -13.84
N LEU A 7 11.52 -22.66 -12.59
CA LEU A 7 10.61 -21.56 -12.25
C LEU A 7 11.17 -20.28 -12.87
N ASP A 8 10.43 -19.65 -13.78
CA ASP A 8 10.80 -18.34 -14.32
C ASP A 8 10.92 -17.38 -13.13
N ARG A 9 12.11 -16.80 -12.97
CA ARG A 9 12.38 -15.83 -11.90
C ARG A 9 12.43 -14.45 -12.52
N VAL A 10 11.71 -13.50 -11.94
CA VAL A 10 11.72 -12.11 -12.38
C VAL A 10 13.07 -11.49 -12.02
N ARG A 11 13.83 -11.01 -13.01
CA ARG A 11 15.10 -10.34 -12.74
C ARG A 11 14.82 -8.96 -12.18
N ALA A 12 15.17 -8.73 -10.93
CA ALA A 12 14.76 -7.52 -10.22
C ALA A 12 15.97 -6.71 -9.72
N ALA A 13 15.83 -5.39 -9.73
CA ALA A 13 16.76 -4.46 -9.10
C ALA A 13 16.06 -3.74 -7.94
N LEU A 14 16.69 -3.68 -6.77
CA LEU A 14 16.18 -2.97 -5.60
C LEU A 14 17.06 -1.78 -5.25
N TYR A 15 16.41 -0.63 -5.09
CA TYR A 15 17.01 0.64 -4.70
C TYR A 15 16.33 1.13 -3.43
N LEU A 16 17.08 1.17 -2.33
CA LEU A 16 16.59 1.58 -1.02
C LEU A 16 17.16 2.94 -0.63
N ASP A 17 16.28 3.94 -0.43
CA ASP A 17 16.62 5.15 0.33
C ASP A 17 16.52 4.86 1.82
N PHE A 18 17.66 4.52 2.44
CA PHE A 18 17.69 4.11 3.84
C PHE A 18 17.26 5.24 4.78
N ASP A 19 17.75 6.46 4.54
CA ASP A 19 17.49 7.61 5.40
C ASP A 19 15.98 7.90 5.49
N ASN A 20 15.28 7.88 4.34
CA ASN A 20 13.85 8.13 4.28
C ASN A 20 13.05 6.97 4.90
N VAL A 21 13.35 5.74 4.48
CA VAL A 21 12.63 4.54 4.95
C VAL A 21 12.79 4.33 6.45
N PHE A 22 14.01 4.38 6.96
CA PHE A 22 14.27 4.20 8.39
C PHE A 22 13.63 5.30 9.24
N THR A 23 13.67 6.56 8.76
CA THR A 23 12.99 7.67 9.46
C THR A 23 11.47 7.52 9.46
N GLY A 24 10.89 6.98 8.39
CA GLY A 24 9.46 6.68 8.32
C GLY A 24 9.05 5.54 9.26
N LEU A 25 9.83 4.47 9.30
CA LEU A 25 9.58 3.32 10.16
C LEU A 25 9.74 3.67 11.64
N ILE A 26 10.82 4.37 12.03
CA ILE A 26 11.08 4.68 13.45
C ILE A 26 9.99 5.55 14.08
N ARG A 27 9.32 6.37 13.27
CA ARG A 27 8.17 7.17 13.72
C ARG A 27 6.93 6.33 13.93
N GLN A 28 6.78 5.20 13.26
CA GLN A 28 5.60 4.36 13.40
C GLN A 28 5.81 3.32 14.48
N ASP A 29 6.91 2.59 14.38
CA ASP A 29 7.25 1.48 15.26
C ASP A 29 8.79 1.39 15.37
N PRO A 30 9.36 1.87 16.49
CA PRO A 30 10.80 1.82 16.70
C PRO A 30 11.39 0.41 16.66
N ASP A 31 10.66 -0.60 17.15
CA ASP A 31 11.17 -1.97 17.20
C ASP A 31 11.23 -2.57 15.78
N VAL A 32 10.20 -2.34 14.97
CA VAL A 32 10.20 -2.77 13.55
C VAL A 32 11.26 -2.01 12.74
N ALA A 33 11.49 -0.73 13.02
CA ALA A 33 12.55 0.02 12.38
C ALA A 33 13.94 -0.58 12.68
N MET A 34 14.19 -0.98 13.93
CA MET A 34 15.42 -1.67 14.29
C MET A 34 15.54 -3.01 13.57
N GLN A 35 14.48 -3.82 13.53
CA GLN A 35 14.45 -5.09 12.80
C GLN A 35 14.75 -4.89 11.29
N PHE A 36 14.16 -3.87 10.66
CA PHE A 36 14.44 -3.52 9.26
C PHE A 36 15.92 -3.24 9.02
N ALA A 37 16.58 -2.53 9.92
CA ALA A 37 17.97 -2.14 9.76
C ALA A 37 18.98 -3.23 10.19
N GLU A 38 18.60 -4.12 11.11
CA GLU A 38 19.44 -5.18 11.66
C GLU A 38 19.30 -6.53 10.92
N ASP A 39 18.17 -6.78 10.24
CA ASP A 39 17.95 -7.97 9.40
C ASP A 39 17.48 -7.65 7.96
N PRO A 40 18.31 -6.98 7.14
CA PRO A 40 18.00 -6.73 5.74
C PRO A 40 17.92 -7.98 4.86
N GLY A 41 18.58 -9.06 5.26
CA GLY A 41 18.51 -10.34 4.54
C GLY A 41 17.14 -10.99 4.67
N GLY A 42 16.57 -10.99 5.88
CA GLY A 42 15.26 -11.56 6.17
C GLY A 42 14.15 -10.93 5.33
N TRP A 43 13.99 -9.61 5.43
CA TRP A 43 12.92 -8.92 4.69
C TRP A 43 13.18 -8.87 3.17
N ALA A 44 14.42 -8.78 2.69
CA ALA A 44 14.69 -8.83 1.24
C ALA A 44 14.37 -10.21 0.64
N SER A 45 14.58 -11.29 1.41
CA SER A 45 14.18 -12.65 1.03
C SER A 45 12.66 -12.79 0.97
N GLN A 46 11.95 -12.25 1.98
CA GLN A 46 10.49 -12.23 1.98
C GLN A 46 9.94 -11.42 0.81
N LEU A 47 10.46 -10.22 0.57
CA LEU A 47 10.11 -9.38 -0.58
C LEU A 47 10.37 -10.07 -1.91
N ALA A 48 11.36 -10.97 -2.00
CA ALA A 48 11.58 -11.75 -3.21
C ALA A 48 10.42 -12.70 -3.55
N THR A 49 9.66 -13.11 -2.54
CA THR A 49 8.59 -14.11 -2.66
C THR A 49 7.19 -13.55 -2.37
N ALA A 50 7.10 -12.35 -1.81
CA ALA A 50 5.86 -11.66 -1.53
C ALA A 50 5.24 -11.09 -2.81
N LEU A 51 3.93 -11.36 -2.96
CA LEU A 51 3.08 -10.85 -4.06
C LEU A 51 3.73 -11.02 -5.45
N PRO A 52 4.24 -12.20 -5.85
CA PRO A 52 4.99 -12.35 -7.09
C PRO A 52 4.07 -12.21 -8.31
N VAL A 53 4.58 -11.58 -9.38
CA VAL A 53 3.95 -11.61 -10.71
C VAL A 53 4.92 -12.31 -11.64
N ASN A 54 4.54 -13.49 -12.14
CA ASN A 54 5.38 -14.33 -13.00
C ASN A 54 6.59 -14.96 -12.29
N GLY A 55 6.48 -15.17 -10.97
CA GLY A 55 7.45 -15.91 -10.18
C GLY A 55 8.23 -15.06 -9.17
N PRO A 56 9.06 -15.71 -8.33
CA PRO A 56 9.84 -15.01 -7.32
C PRO A 56 10.93 -14.16 -7.97
N ARG A 57 11.26 -13.05 -7.30
CA ARG A 57 12.31 -12.14 -7.73
C ARG A 57 13.68 -12.79 -7.58
N ARG A 58 14.51 -12.63 -8.60
CA ARG A 58 15.96 -12.82 -8.54
C ARG A 58 16.60 -11.44 -8.50
N TRP A 59 17.10 -11.06 -7.34
CA TRP A 59 17.83 -9.81 -7.17
C TRP A 59 19.13 -9.82 -7.99
N LEU A 60 19.21 -8.96 -8.99
CA LEU A 60 20.44 -8.66 -9.73
C LEU A 60 21.19 -7.48 -9.11
N ILE A 61 20.44 -6.54 -8.55
CA ILE A 61 20.95 -5.34 -7.88
C ILE A 61 20.25 -5.23 -6.53
N LEU A 62 21.04 -5.07 -5.47
CA LEU A 62 20.58 -4.71 -4.13
C LEU A 62 21.43 -3.51 -3.68
N ARG A 63 20.86 -2.31 -3.71
CA ARG A 63 21.58 -1.08 -3.32
C ARG A 63 20.88 -0.35 -2.18
N CYS A 64 21.67 0.02 -1.19
CA CYS A 64 21.23 0.79 -0.03
C CYS A 64 21.94 2.15 -0.05
N TYR A 65 21.18 3.22 -0.26
CA TYR A 65 21.68 4.59 -0.30
C TYR A 65 21.56 5.18 1.10
N MET A 66 22.70 5.50 1.70
CA MET A 66 22.77 5.86 3.11
C MET A 66 23.65 7.08 3.29
N ASN A 67 23.20 8.04 4.10
CA ASN A 67 24.06 9.13 4.53
C ASN A 67 24.95 8.66 5.70
N PRO A 68 26.28 8.62 5.54
CA PRO A 68 27.19 8.12 6.59
C PRO A 68 27.17 8.99 7.87
N SER A 69 26.73 10.24 7.76
CA SER A 69 26.55 11.16 8.89
C SER A 69 25.08 11.34 9.30
N GLY A 70 24.16 10.57 8.69
CA GLY A 70 22.74 10.60 9.01
C GLY A 70 22.44 10.00 10.38
N TRP A 71 21.43 10.55 11.04
CA TRP A 71 21.00 10.09 12.37
C TRP A 71 19.53 10.45 12.61
N VAL A 72 18.93 9.73 13.56
CA VAL A 72 17.63 10.03 14.17
C VAL A 72 17.77 10.09 15.69
N PRO A 73 16.85 10.75 16.42
CA PRO A 73 16.79 10.63 17.87
C PRO A 73 16.76 9.16 18.28
N HIS A 74 17.52 8.80 19.30
CA HIS A 74 17.51 7.42 19.79
C HIS A 74 16.13 7.10 20.37
N PRO A 75 15.50 5.98 20.00
CA PRO A 75 14.15 5.66 20.45
C PRO A 75 14.11 5.32 21.94
N ASP A 76 15.17 4.71 22.45
CA ASP A 76 15.38 4.48 23.88
C ASP A 76 16.08 5.69 24.52
N ALA A 77 15.34 6.40 25.37
CA ALA A 77 15.81 7.56 26.11
C ALA A 77 16.88 7.22 27.16
N ASP A 78 16.91 5.97 27.63
CA ASP A 78 17.82 5.48 28.67
C ASP A 78 19.11 4.87 28.10
N SER A 79 19.23 4.79 26.76
CA SER A 79 20.39 4.23 26.05
C SER A 79 21.72 4.94 26.34
N GLY A 80 21.68 6.14 26.95
CA GLY A 80 22.86 6.99 27.17
C GLY A 80 23.40 7.65 25.90
N THR A 81 22.80 7.36 24.74
CA THR A 81 23.17 7.97 23.44
C THR A 81 21.97 8.67 22.83
N PRO A 82 21.95 10.01 22.74
CA PRO A 82 20.77 10.74 22.26
C PRO A 82 20.52 10.59 20.75
N ARG A 83 21.51 10.08 20.00
CA ARG A 83 21.45 9.94 18.54
C ARG A 83 21.77 8.52 18.12
N LEU A 84 20.93 7.98 17.25
CA LEU A 84 21.15 6.73 16.55
C LEU A 84 21.66 7.04 15.14
N TYR A 85 22.94 6.77 14.91
CA TYR A 85 23.59 7.02 13.61
C TYR A 85 23.35 5.88 12.64
N PHE A 86 23.04 6.22 11.38
CA PHE A 86 22.74 5.24 10.32
C PHE A 86 23.94 4.36 9.98
N SER A 87 25.16 4.89 10.10
CA SER A 87 26.41 4.16 9.86
C SER A 87 26.57 2.90 10.73
N LYS A 88 25.90 2.84 11.90
CA LYS A 88 25.85 1.64 12.74
C LYS A 88 25.26 0.44 11.99
N PHE A 89 24.35 0.67 11.06
CA PHE A 89 23.61 -0.38 10.35
C PHE A 89 24.30 -0.91 9.10
N ARG A 90 25.32 -0.20 8.58
CA ARG A 90 26.06 -0.59 7.37
C ARG A 90 26.54 -2.06 7.35
N PRO A 91 27.06 -2.64 8.46
CA PRO A 91 27.50 -4.03 8.45
C PRO A 91 26.37 -5.02 8.14
N PHE A 92 25.15 -4.78 8.63
CA PHE A 92 24.01 -5.68 8.39
C PHE A 92 23.65 -5.72 6.90
N PHE A 93 23.59 -4.57 6.25
CA PHE A 93 23.32 -4.47 4.80
C PHE A 93 24.41 -5.12 3.95
N THR A 94 25.68 -4.83 4.26
CA THR A 94 26.82 -5.46 3.56
C THR A 94 26.78 -6.99 3.70
N ASN A 95 26.50 -7.49 4.91
CA ASN A 95 26.42 -8.94 5.17
C ASN A 95 25.22 -9.59 4.48
N ALA A 96 24.13 -8.86 4.26
CA ALA A 96 22.95 -9.30 3.52
C ALA A 96 23.11 -9.21 1.99
N GLY A 97 24.27 -8.78 1.49
CA GLY A 97 24.57 -8.70 0.06
C GLY A 97 24.15 -7.40 -0.62
N PHE A 98 23.83 -6.35 0.14
CA PHE A 98 23.60 -5.02 -0.41
C PHE A 98 24.92 -4.30 -0.67
N GLU A 99 24.99 -3.61 -1.81
CA GLU A 99 25.98 -2.56 -2.03
C GLU A 99 25.51 -1.29 -1.32
N VAL A 100 26.24 -0.87 -0.28
CA VAL A 100 25.94 0.36 0.48
C VAL A 100 26.64 1.55 -0.18
N ILE A 101 25.85 2.48 -0.72
CA ILE A 101 26.30 3.68 -1.41
C ILE A 101 26.25 4.87 -0.45
N ASP A 102 27.41 5.47 -0.20
CA ASP A 102 27.52 6.66 0.65
C ASP A 102 26.94 7.89 -0.06
N CYS A 103 25.90 8.48 0.54
CA CYS A 103 25.20 9.65 0.05
C CYS A 103 25.35 10.81 1.07
N PRO A 104 26.54 11.43 1.17
CA PRO A 104 26.74 12.55 2.08
C PRO A 104 25.87 13.74 1.66
N ARG A 105 25.42 14.53 2.64
CA ARG A 105 24.71 15.79 2.34
C ARG A 105 25.68 16.81 1.74
N LEU A 106 25.47 17.12 0.47
CA LEU A 106 26.23 18.15 -0.25
C LEU A 106 25.63 19.56 -0.07
N THR A 107 24.33 19.63 0.28
CA THR A 107 23.59 20.86 0.53
C THR A 107 22.67 20.69 1.76
N HIS A 108 21.98 21.76 2.16
CA HIS A 108 20.95 21.67 3.20
C HIS A 108 19.71 20.85 2.77
N THR A 109 19.54 20.61 1.46
CA THR A 109 18.41 19.84 0.90
C THR A 109 18.75 18.35 0.77
N LYS A 110 17.73 17.49 0.82
CA LYS A 110 17.87 16.02 0.93
C LYS A 110 18.10 15.28 -0.40
N ASN A 111 18.45 15.96 -1.48
CA ASN A 111 18.25 15.42 -2.83
C ASN A 111 19.39 14.53 -3.37
N ALA A 112 20.47 14.34 -2.59
CA ALA A 112 21.66 13.64 -3.09
C ALA A 112 21.42 12.13 -3.29
N ALA A 113 20.71 11.49 -2.35
CA ALA A 113 20.34 10.08 -2.47
C ALA A 113 19.38 9.86 -3.64
N ASP A 114 18.37 10.74 -3.78
CA ASP A 114 17.36 10.62 -4.84
C ASP A 114 18.00 10.71 -6.23
N ILE A 115 18.82 11.73 -6.46
CA ILE A 115 19.52 11.90 -7.73
C ILE A 115 20.39 10.67 -8.02
N ARG A 116 21.08 10.14 -7.00
CA ARG A 116 21.96 9.00 -7.19
C ARG A 116 21.18 7.72 -7.50
N ILE A 117 20.06 7.48 -6.82
CA ILE A 117 19.14 6.38 -7.12
C ILE A 117 18.65 6.47 -8.56
N VAL A 118 18.21 7.66 -8.99
CA VAL A 118 17.72 7.89 -10.36
C VAL A 118 18.79 7.57 -11.40
N VAL A 119 20.02 8.06 -11.21
CA VAL A 119 21.13 7.78 -12.14
C VAL A 119 21.43 6.29 -12.19
N ASP A 120 21.61 5.64 -11.03
CA ASP A 120 21.95 4.22 -10.96
C ASP A 120 20.84 3.30 -11.51
N ALA A 121 19.57 3.68 -11.35
CA ALA A 121 18.43 2.96 -11.90
C ALA A 121 18.34 3.11 -13.43
N LEU A 122 18.61 4.30 -13.96
CA LEU A 122 18.68 4.53 -15.40
C LEU A 122 19.88 3.82 -16.04
N ASP A 123 21.03 3.77 -15.38
CA ASP A 123 22.18 3.00 -15.88
C ASP A 123 21.83 1.51 -15.93
N ALA A 124 21.24 0.98 -14.86
CA ALA A 124 20.78 -0.40 -14.82
C ALA A 124 19.71 -0.71 -15.88
N LEU A 125 18.83 0.25 -16.23
CA LEU A 125 17.86 0.09 -17.30
C LEU A 125 18.50 -0.22 -18.65
N HIS A 126 19.68 0.35 -18.93
CA HIS A 126 20.40 0.16 -20.19
C HIS A 126 21.38 -1.02 -20.12
N ASP A 127 22.08 -1.18 -19.00
CA ASP A 127 23.20 -2.11 -18.87
C ASP A 127 22.80 -3.48 -18.32
N THR A 128 21.70 -3.54 -17.56
CA THR A 128 21.22 -4.74 -16.89
C THR A 128 19.83 -5.10 -17.39
N ALA A 129 19.67 -6.33 -17.87
CA ALA A 129 18.35 -6.82 -18.28
C ALA A 129 17.51 -7.16 -17.04
N CYS A 130 17.07 -6.13 -16.30
CA CYS A 130 16.08 -6.24 -15.23
C CYS A 130 14.68 -6.15 -15.84
N ASP A 131 13.77 -6.99 -15.35
CA ASP A 131 12.35 -7.00 -15.72
C ASP A 131 11.52 -6.13 -14.75
N GLU A 132 12.00 -5.99 -13.50
CA GLU A 132 11.35 -5.22 -12.44
C GLU A 132 12.34 -4.31 -11.69
N PHE A 133 11.89 -3.12 -11.38
CA PHE A 133 12.59 -2.14 -10.55
C PHE A 133 11.77 -1.91 -9.27
N VAL A 134 12.39 -2.20 -8.13
CA VAL A 134 11.81 -2.04 -6.81
C VAL A 134 12.42 -0.80 -6.15
N ILE A 135 11.60 0.21 -5.91
CA ILE A 135 12.00 1.47 -5.28
C ILE A 135 11.45 1.49 -3.86
N LEU A 136 12.33 1.32 -2.87
CA LEU A 136 12.01 1.49 -1.45
C LEU A 136 12.28 2.94 -1.06
N SER A 137 11.23 3.76 -1.06
CA SER A 137 11.29 5.16 -0.65
C SER A 137 9.91 5.67 -0.22
N GLY A 138 9.89 6.62 0.72
CA GLY A 138 8.72 7.43 1.05
C GLY A 138 8.63 8.72 0.26
N ASP A 139 9.55 8.99 -0.67
CA ASP A 139 9.60 10.23 -1.45
C ASP A 139 8.94 10.09 -2.84
N SER A 140 7.94 10.92 -3.11
CA SER A 140 7.23 10.96 -4.40
C SER A 140 8.00 11.68 -5.50
N ASP A 141 9.10 12.39 -5.18
CA ASP A 141 9.92 13.11 -6.16
C ASP A 141 10.57 12.18 -7.19
N MET A 142 10.55 10.86 -6.94
CA MET A 142 10.99 9.82 -7.88
C MET A 142 9.96 9.48 -8.98
N THR A 143 8.79 10.13 -9.01
CA THR A 143 7.77 9.90 -10.04
C THR A 143 8.32 9.97 -11.49
N PRO A 144 9.21 10.92 -11.87
CA PRO A 144 9.80 10.95 -13.20
C PRO A 144 10.64 9.71 -13.55
N LEU A 145 11.29 9.07 -12.58
CA LEU A 145 12.00 7.80 -12.78
C LEU A 145 11.02 6.68 -13.12
N LEU A 146 9.91 6.56 -12.38
CA LEU A 146 8.89 5.54 -12.66
C LEU A 146 8.30 5.72 -14.06
N VAL A 147 8.03 6.96 -14.49
CA VAL A 147 7.58 7.23 -15.87
C VAL A 147 8.61 6.76 -16.91
N ARG A 148 9.91 6.95 -16.66
CA ARG A 148 10.97 6.49 -17.57
C ARG A 148 11.06 4.97 -17.64
N LEU A 149 10.96 4.28 -16.50
CA LEU A 149 10.97 2.82 -16.41
C LEU A 149 9.75 2.23 -17.13
N ARG A 150 8.56 2.79 -16.89
CA ARG A 150 7.31 2.42 -17.57
C ARG A 150 7.40 2.61 -19.09
N ARG A 151 7.96 3.73 -19.56
CA ARG A 151 8.21 3.98 -20.99
C ARG A 151 9.15 2.96 -21.64
N ALA A 152 10.02 2.34 -20.86
CA ALA A 152 10.93 1.29 -21.31
C ALA A 152 10.35 -0.12 -21.11
N ASP A 153 9.04 -0.23 -20.84
CA ASP A 153 8.33 -1.48 -20.58
C ASP A 153 8.99 -2.29 -19.45
N ARG A 154 9.21 -1.62 -18.31
CA ARG A 154 9.72 -2.23 -17.09
C ARG A 154 8.71 -2.11 -15.97
N ARG A 155 8.54 -3.20 -15.22
CA ARG A 155 7.68 -3.22 -14.05
C ARG A 155 8.27 -2.38 -12.94
N THR A 156 7.41 -1.68 -12.23
CA THR A 156 7.77 -0.81 -11.11
C THR A 156 7.00 -1.21 -9.87
N THR A 157 7.73 -1.61 -8.83
CA THR A 157 7.17 -1.82 -7.50
C THR A 157 7.70 -0.73 -6.59
N VAL A 158 6.80 0.10 -6.07
CA VAL A 158 7.09 1.06 -5.02
C VAL A 158 6.82 0.40 -3.68
N VAL A 159 7.73 0.59 -2.72
CA VAL A 159 7.53 0.18 -1.33
C VAL A 159 7.71 1.41 -0.46
N SER A 160 6.66 1.77 0.28
CA SER A 160 6.64 3.01 1.04
C SER A 160 6.46 2.75 2.53
N PRO A 161 7.28 3.35 3.40
CA PRO A 161 7.08 3.27 4.84
C PRO A 161 5.85 4.06 5.29
N LEU A 162 5.36 5.01 4.49
CA LEU A 162 4.27 5.92 4.84
C LEU A 162 3.21 5.91 3.73
N ASP A 163 2.12 6.67 3.93
CA ASP A 163 1.10 6.83 2.90
C ASP A 163 1.75 7.50 1.67
N ALA A 164 1.81 6.76 0.56
CA ALA A 164 2.38 7.24 -0.69
C ALA A 164 1.43 8.22 -1.39
N ALA A 165 1.98 9.28 -1.99
CA ALA A 165 1.18 10.25 -2.74
C ALA A 165 0.50 9.59 -3.96
N GLU A 166 -0.70 10.04 -4.32
CA GLU A 166 -1.48 9.52 -5.46
C GLU A 166 -0.72 9.57 -6.80
N ALA A 167 0.08 10.62 -6.99
CA ALA A 167 0.95 10.75 -8.16
C ALA A 167 2.01 9.64 -8.23
N PHE A 168 2.50 9.17 -7.08
CA PHE A 168 3.50 8.11 -7.00
C PHE A 168 2.86 6.72 -7.20
N THR A 169 1.66 6.51 -6.65
CA THR A 169 0.92 5.25 -6.77
C THR A 169 0.33 5.02 -8.15
N SER A 170 -0.16 6.08 -8.83
CA SER A 170 -0.71 6.00 -10.19
C SER A 170 0.34 5.62 -11.26
N VAL A 171 1.61 5.93 -11.01
CA VAL A 171 2.72 5.65 -11.92
C VAL A 171 3.45 4.34 -11.60
N ALA A 172 3.28 3.79 -10.40
CA ALA A 172 3.77 2.46 -10.10
C ALA A 172 2.85 1.38 -10.69
N ASP A 173 3.40 0.23 -11.09
CA ASP A 173 2.60 -0.95 -11.41
C ASP A 173 2.11 -1.65 -10.13
N ARG A 174 2.85 -1.44 -9.04
CA ARG A 174 2.52 -1.95 -7.71
C ARG A 174 2.97 -1.01 -6.60
N LEU A 175 2.14 -0.93 -5.57
CA LEU A 175 2.47 -0.37 -4.27
C LEU A 175 2.52 -1.49 -3.22
N ILE A 176 3.58 -1.51 -2.41
CA ILE A 176 3.61 -2.18 -1.11
C ILE A 176 3.54 -1.05 -0.07
N GLY A 177 2.39 -0.94 0.58
CA GLY A 177 2.11 0.12 1.55
C GLY A 177 2.79 -0.10 2.89
N SER A 178 2.61 0.86 3.79
CA SER A 178 3.16 0.83 5.16
C SER A 178 2.81 -0.46 5.91
N GLU A 179 1.53 -0.86 5.96
CA GLU A 179 1.11 -2.09 6.66
C GLU A 179 1.81 -3.34 6.12
N GLN A 180 1.78 -3.51 4.79
CA GLN A 180 2.42 -4.65 4.15
C GLN A 180 3.94 -4.68 4.34
N LEU A 181 4.59 -3.51 4.37
CA LEU A 181 6.01 -3.41 4.68
C LEU A 181 6.30 -3.84 6.12
N LEU A 182 5.48 -3.41 7.09
CA LEU A 182 5.64 -3.82 8.49
C LEU A 182 5.47 -5.33 8.65
N GLU A 183 4.42 -5.90 8.06
CA GLU A 183 4.17 -7.35 8.06
C GLU A 183 5.35 -8.12 7.47
N LEU A 184 5.87 -7.64 6.32
CA LEU A 184 7.03 -8.22 5.64
C LEU A 184 8.31 -8.13 6.48
N ILE A 185 8.55 -7.02 7.18
CA ILE A 185 9.71 -6.91 8.07
C ILE A 185 9.58 -7.90 9.24
N GLN A 186 8.36 -8.04 9.78
CA GLN A 186 8.06 -8.88 10.94
C GLN A 186 8.00 -10.37 10.62
N GLY A 187 8.00 -10.77 9.34
CA GLY A 187 7.84 -12.17 8.96
C GLY A 187 6.40 -12.66 8.98
N GLU A 188 5.44 -11.74 8.96
CA GLU A 188 4.03 -12.06 8.89
C GLU A 188 3.58 -12.29 7.43
N PRO A 189 2.52 -13.08 7.22
CA PRO A 189 1.92 -13.23 5.89
C PRO A 189 1.44 -11.87 5.37
N VAL A 190 2.02 -11.40 4.27
CA VAL A 190 1.58 -10.17 3.61
C VAL A 190 0.23 -10.43 2.93
N GLU A 191 -0.83 -9.81 3.44
CA GLU A 191 -2.13 -9.85 2.78
C GLU A 191 -2.10 -8.96 1.53
N ALA A 192 -2.70 -9.43 0.43
CA ALA A 192 -2.91 -8.59 -0.73
C ALA A 192 -3.91 -7.50 -0.35
N ASP A 193 -3.49 -6.25 -0.39
CA ASP A 193 -4.37 -5.14 -0.07
C ASP A 193 -5.48 -5.08 -1.12
N ASP A 194 -6.67 -5.41 -0.65
CA ASP A 194 -7.86 -5.63 -1.46
C ASP A 194 -8.55 -4.26 -1.75
N ASP A 195 -7.94 -3.15 -1.29
CA ASP A 195 -8.44 -1.76 -1.28
C ASP A 195 -7.63 -0.78 -2.16
N ALA A 196 -6.63 -1.25 -2.92
CA ALA A 196 -6.00 -0.42 -3.95
C ALA A 196 -6.94 -0.31 -5.17
N SER A 197 -7.86 0.64 -5.11
CA SER A 197 -8.39 1.28 -6.32
C SER A 197 -7.18 1.85 -7.06
N ALA A 198 -6.62 1.08 -7.99
CA ALA A 198 -5.72 1.62 -8.98
C ALA A 198 -6.47 2.80 -9.64
N PRO A 199 -5.88 4.00 -9.68
CA PRO A 199 -6.55 5.14 -10.28
C PRO A 199 -6.94 4.77 -11.71
N GLU A 200 -8.18 5.07 -12.06
CA GLU A 200 -8.69 4.96 -13.42
C GLU A 200 -7.67 5.57 -14.39
N PRO A 201 -7.19 4.84 -15.42
CA PRO A 201 -6.49 5.48 -16.51
C PRO A 201 -7.49 6.41 -17.18
N THR A 202 -7.27 7.71 -17.04
CA THR A 202 -8.01 8.73 -17.77
C THR A 202 -7.87 8.48 -19.26
N ASP A 203 -9.02 8.37 -19.90
CA ASP A 203 -9.22 8.19 -21.33
C ASP A 203 -8.58 9.33 -22.13
N HIS A 204 -7.47 9.07 -22.83
CA HIS A 204 -7.03 9.94 -23.93
C HIS A 204 -6.56 9.09 -25.11
N ALA A 205 -7.53 8.80 -25.98
CA ALA A 205 -7.34 8.50 -27.38
C ALA A 205 -6.30 9.44 -28.03
N GLY A 206 -5.36 8.85 -28.77
CA GLY A 206 -4.66 9.54 -29.85
C GLY A 206 -3.14 9.49 -29.84
N LEU A 207 -2.53 8.31 -29.93
CA LEU A 207 -1.27 8.12 -30.65
C LEU A 207 -1.30 6.75 -31.36
N ALA A 208 -1.07 6.77 -32.67
CA ALA A 208 -1.11 5.63 -33.57
C ALA A 208 0.01 4.60 -33.27
N PRO A 209 -0.17 3.33 -33.69
CA PRO A 209 0.45 2.17 -33.06
C PRO A 209 1.91 1.94 -33.49
N VAL A 210 2.73 1.52 -32.54
CA VAL A 210 4.01 0.85 -32.78
C VAL A 210 3.72 -0.65 -32.76
N ASP A 211 3.86 -1.29 -33.91
CA ASP A 211 3.86 -2.73 -34.19
C ASP A 211 3.06 -3.63 -33.22
N ALA A 212 1.75 -3.69 -33.46
CA ALA A 212 0.92 -4.78 -32.97
C ALA A 212 1.39 -6.09 -33.60
N GLU A 213 2.09 -6.92 -32.81
CA GLU A 213 2.03 -8.37 -33.03
C GLU A 213 0.54 -8.76 -33.11
N LYS A 214 0.16 -9.43 -34.19
CA LYS A 214 -1.21 -9.89 -34.41
C LYS A 214 -1.67 -10.66 -33.16
N PRO A 215 -2.86 -10.39 -32.61
CA PRO A 215 -3.45 -11.28 -31.61
C PRO A 215 -3.47 -12.70 -32.18
N SER A 216 -2.97 -13.67 -31.42
CA SER A 216 -2.98 -15.06 -31.84
C SER A 216 -4.45 -15.50 -32.00
N LEU A 217 -4.76 -16.26 -33.06
CA LEU A 217 -6.10 -16.84 -33.29
C LEU A 217 -6.63 -17.58 -32.04
N GLU A 218 -5.72 -18.11 -31.23
CA GLU A 218 -5.99 -18.76 -29.95
C GLU A 218 -6.53 -17.78 -28.88
N ALA A 219 -5.99 -16.56 -28.79
CA ALA A 219 -6.45 -15.54 -27.84
C ALA A 219 -7.87 -15.04 -28.19
N ASP A 220 -8.16 -14.84 -29.47
CA ASP A 220 -9.49 -14.44 -29.94
C ASP A 220 -10.54 -15.54 -29.72
N GLU A 221 -10.15 -16.82 -29.83
CA GLU A 221 -11.03 -17.94 -29.53
C GLU A 221 -11.25 -18.08 -28.01
N ALA A 222 -10.20 -17.90 -27.21
CA ALA A 222 -10.29 -17.94 -25.76
C ALA A 222 -11.14 -16.79 -25.19
N MET A 223 -11.04 -15.58 -25.76
CA MET A 223 -11.89 -14.44 -25.37
C MET A 223 -13.37 -14.70 -25.70
N ARG A 224 -13.67 -15.31 -26.86
CA ARG A 224 -15.04 -15.73 -27.20
C ARG A 224 -15.57 -16.76 -26.21
N ARG A 225 -14.77 -17.77 -25.87
CA ARG A 225 -15.14 -18.77 -24.85
C ARG A 225 -15.31 -18.15 -23.47
N PHE A 226 -14.47 -17.18 -23.09
CA PHE A 226 -14.64 -16.40 -21.86
C PHE A 226 -15.99 -15.69 -21.84
N ALA A 227 -16.31 -14.94 -22.89
CA ALA A 227 -17.58 -14.21 -23.02
C ALA A 227 -18.80 -15.14 -22.91
N ASP A 228 -18.75 -16.31 -23.55
CA ASP A 228 -19.82 -17.31 -23.50
C ASP A 228 -20.02 -17.88 -22.08
N ILE A 229 -18.92 -18.25 -21.40
CA ILE A 229 -18.98 -18.79 -20.03
C ILE A 229 -19.51 -17.73 -19.06
N VAL A 230 -19.00 -16.50 -19.16
CA VAL A 230 -19.42 -15.39 -18.30
C VAL A 230 -20.88 -15.06 -18.52
N SER A 231 -21.30 -14.86 -19.77
CA SER A 231 -22.69 -14.53 -20.11
C SER A 231 -23.65 -15.65 -19.69
N GLY A 232 -23.27 -16.91 -19.93
CA GLY A 232 -24.07 -18.07 -19.51
C GLY A 232 -24.20 -18.17 -17.99
N ARG A 233 -23.10 -18.00 -17.24
CA ARG A 233 -23.11 -18.01 -15.78
C ARG A 233 -23.93 -16.85 -15.21
N TYR A 234 -23.76 -15.66 -15.76
CA TYR A 234 -24.47 -14.45 -15.36
C TYR A 234 -25.98 -14.52 -15.64
N ALA A 235 -26.38 -15.16 -16.75
CA ALA A 235 -27.78 -15.39 -17.07
C ALA A 235 -28.42 -16.43 -16.13
N ALA A 236 -27.71 -17.53 -15.83
CA ALA A 236 -28.24 -18.68 -15.10
C ALA A 236 -28.22 -18.55 -13.57
N THR A 237 -27.40 -17.67 -13.01
CA THR A 237 -27.26 -17.58 -11.55
C THR A 237 -28.49 -16.95 -10.89
N THR A 238 -28.93 -17.54 -9.78
CA THR A 238 -30.00 -17.01 -8.91
C THR A 238 -29.45 -16.26 -7.69
N ALA A 239 -28.13 -16.19 -7.54
CA ALA A 239 -27.44 -15.52 -6.43
C ALA A 239 -26.20 -14.75 -6.94
N PRO A 240 -25.67 -13.78 -6.17
CA PRO A 240 -24.43 -13.07 -6.50
C PRO A 240 -23.26 -14.03 -6.78
N ILE A 241 -22.48 -13.72 -7.82
CA ILE A 241 -21.32 -14.50 -8.24
C ILE A 241 -20.11 -14.00 -7.46
N ASN A 242 -19.46 -14.89 -6.71
CA ASN A 242 -18.19 -14.58 -6.07
C ASN A 242 -17.07 -14.47 -7.12
N LEU A 243 -16.43 -13.29 -7.22
CA LEU A 243 -15.45 -12.96 -8.25
C LEU A 243 -14.18 -13.80 -8.14
N ALA A 244 -13.65 -14.02 -6.93
CA ALA A 244 -12.42 -14.79 -6.72
C ALA A 244 -12.58 -16.25 -7.14
N GLY A 245 -13.66 -16.89 -6.70
CA GLY A 245 -14.00 -18.25 -7.10
C GLY A 245 -14.25 -18.38 -8.59
N PHE A 246 -14.92 -17.39 -9.18
CA PHE A 246 -15.22 -17.41 -10.61
C PHE A 246 -13.99 -17.17 -11.48
N ALA A 247 -13.07 -16.29 -11.07
CA ALA A 247 -11.79 -16.10 -11.72
C ALA A 247 -10.94 -17.38 -11.70
N ALA A 248 -10.91 -18.10 -10.57
CA ALA A 248 -10.20 -19.37 -10.46
C ALA A 248 -10.81 -20.46 -11.37
N GLU A 249 -12.14 -20.50 -11.48
CA GLU A 249 -12.85 -21.41 -12.38
C GLU A 249 -12.53 -21.12 -13.85
N LEU A 250 -12.53 -19.84 -14.25
CA LEU A 250 -12.22 -19.41 -15.62
C LEU A 250 -10.77 -19.70 -15.98
N ARG A 251 -9.82 -19.46 -15.07
CA ARG A 251 -8.40 -19.86 -15.28
C ARG A 251 -8.24 -21.36 -15.51
N ARG A 252 -8.96 -22.18 -14.73
CA ARG A 252 -8.93 -23.64 -14.89
C ARG A 252 -9.57 -24.10 -16.21
N THR A 253 -10.55 -23.36 -16.72
CA THR A 253 -11.32 -23.72 -17.92
C THR A 253 -10.67 -23.24 -19.22
N LEU A 254 -10.13 -22.02 -19.20
CA LEU A 254 -9.54 -21.35 -20.37
C LEU A 254 -8.02 -21.58 -20.46
N GLY A 255 -7.37 -21.97 -19.35
CA GLY A 255 -5.95 -22.28 -19.32
C GLY A 255 -5.05 -21.05 -19.16
N SER A 256 -3.75 -21.24 -19.40
CA SER A 256 -2.72 -20.22 -19.17
C SER A 256 -2.85 -18.99 -20.06
N ILE A 257 -3.60 -19.08 -21.17
CA ILE A 257 -3.83 -17.98 -22.11
C ILE A 257 -4.44 -16.74 -21.43
N VAL A 258 -5.22 -16.94 -20.37
CA VAL A 258 -5.81 -15.83 -19.59
C VAL A 258 -4.73 -15.01 -18.92
N ASP A 259 -3.73 -15.67 -18.31
CA ASP A 259 -2.67 -14.99 -17.58
C ASP A 259 -1.58 -14.49 -18.55
N GLU A 260 -1.27 -15.24 -19.61
CA GLU A 260 -0.32 -14.86 -20.67
C GLU A 260 -0.75 -13.59 -21.41
N THR A 261 -2.05 -13.43 -21.65
CA THR A 261 -2.61 -12.25 -22.33
C THR A 261 -3.02 -11.13 -21.37
N ASN A 262 -2.78 -11.30 -20.06
CA ASN A 262 -3.24 -10.38 -19.02
C ASN A 262 -4.74 -10.06 -19.15
N TRP A 263 -5.54 -11.13 -19.14
CA TRP A 263 -6.96 -11.12 -19.43
C TRP A 263 -7.31 -10.49 -20.79
N PHE A 264 -6.78 -11.06 -21.86
CA PHE A 264 -7.07 -10.65 -23.25
C PHE A 264 -6.77 -9.16 -23.52
N GLY A 265 -5.76 -8.61 -22.84
CA GLY A 265 -5.35 -7.21 -22.97
C GLY A 265 -6.11 -6.22 -22.08
N HIS A 266 -7.08 -6.67 -21.27
CA HIS A 266 -7.85 -5.79 -20.38
C HIS A 266 -7.18 -5.50 -19.03
N GLY A 267 -6.07 -6.17 -18.72
CA GLY A 267 -5.25 -5.85 -17.55
C GLY A 267 -5.77 -6.40 -16.23
N GLY A 268 -6.84 -7.20 -16.25
CA GLY A 268 -7.43 -7.77 -15.05
C GLY A 268 -8.80 -8.40 -15.29
N PHE A 269 -9.18 -9.32 -14.39
CA PHE A 269 -10.43 -10.07 -14.48
C PHE A 269 -11.66 -9.17 -14.53
N VAL A 270 -11.77 -8.23 -13.58
CA VAL A 270 -12.94 -7.35 -13.46
C VAL A 270 -13.09 -6.47 -14.70
N ARG A 271 -12.00 -5.88 -15.20
CA ARG A 271 -12.01 -5.09 -16.44
C ARG A 271 -12.44 -5.88 -17.68
N THR A 272 -12.14 -7.18 -17.69
CA THR A 272 -12.58 -8.08 -18.77
C THR A 272 -14.05 -8.44 -18.64
N LEU A 273 -14.58 -8.52 -17.42
CA LEU A 273 -16.02 -8.66 -17.22
C LEU A 273 -16.78 -7.39 -17.62
N GLU A 274 -16.22 -6.22 -17.28
CA GLU A 274 -16.78 -4.91 -17.65
C GLU A 274 -16.79 -4.71 -19.17
N SER A 275 -15.77 -5.20 -19.88
CA SER A 275 -15.73 -5.09 -21.36
C SER A 275 -16.80 -5.92 -22.08
N LEU A 276 -17.46 -6.85 -21.39
CA LEU A 276 -18.60 -7.61 -21.92
C LEU A 276 -19.92 -6.83 -21.87
N ASP A 277 -19.97 -5.67 -21.20
CA ASP A 277 -21.14 -4.80 -21.08
C ASP A 277 -22.42 -5.57 -20.69
N LEU A 278 -22.31 -6.37 -19.62
CA LEU A 278 -23.38 -7.22 -19.15
C LEU A 278 -24.56 -6.36 -18.65
N PRO A 279 -25.78 -6.54 -19.20
CA PRO A 279 -26.91 -5.67 -18.87
C PRO A 279 -27.32 -5.81 -17.41
N GLY A 280 -27.43 -4.68 -16.70
CA GLY A 280 -27.84 -4.65 -15.29
C GLY A 280 -26.79 -5.17 -14.31
N ALA A 281 -25.55 -5.35 -14.75
CA ALA A 281 -24.45 -5.82 -13.92
C ALA A 281 -24.03 -4.77 -12.89
N MET A 282 -23.94 -5.22 -11.64
CA MET A 282 -23.41 -4.47 -10.51
C MET A 282 -22.22 -5.24 -9.94
N PHE A 283 -21.20 -4.49 -9.55
CA PHE A 283 -19.97 -5.03 -9.01
C PHE A 283 -19.72 -4.52 -7.59
N SER A 284 -19.08 -5.35 -6.78
CA SER A 284 -18.39 -4.98 -5.56
C SER A 284 -17.02 -5.66 -5.56
N GLN A 285 -16.23 -5.40 -4.53
CA GLN A 285 -14.92 -6.00 -4.33
C GLN A 285 -14.90 -7.54 -4.51
N HIS A 286 -15.97 -8.22 -4.08
CA HIS A 286 -16.01 -9.69 -4.10
C HIS A 286 -17.11 -10.28 -4.96
N PHE A 287 -18.05 -9.49 -5.46
CA PHE A 287 -19.26 -10.03 -6.10
C PHE A 287 -19.67 -9.29 -7.37
N LEU A 288 -20.22 -10.06 -8.31
CA LEU A 288 -20.98 -9.60 -9.46
C LEU A 288 -22.43 -10.06 -9.30
N TRP A 289 -23.41 -9.16 -9.46
CA TRP A 289 -24.83 -9.51 -9.44
C TRP A 289 -25.62 -8.68 -10.45
N HIS A 290 -26.88 -9.04 -10.67
CA HIS A 290 -27.80 -8.26 -11.48
C HIS A 290 -28.70 -7.41 -10.58
N ALA A 291 -28.75 -6.10 -10.82
CA ALA A 291 -29.46 -5.13 -9.97
C ALA A 291 -30.93 -5.51 -9.69
N ASP A 292 -31.67 -5.92 -10.73
CA ASP A 292 -33.10 -6.24 -10.60
C ASP A 292 -33.41 -7.68 -10.20
N ARG A 293 -32.44 -8.61 -10.31
CA ARG A 293 -32.68 -10.07 -10.15
C ARG A 293 -32.15 -10.62 -8.84
N HIS A 294 -31.16 -9.97 -8.24
CA HIS A 294 -30.47 -10.49 -7.05
C HIS A 294 -30.56 -9.49 -5.90
N VAL A 295 -30.64 -10.01 -4.68
CA VAL A 295 -30.40 -9.22 -3.48
C VAL A 295 -28.90 -8.91 -3.43
N ALA A 296 -28.54 -7.63 -3.25
CA ALA A 296 -27.13 -7.22 -3.13
C ALA A 296 -26.44 -8.02 -2.01
N PRO A 297 -25.18 -8.46 -2.18
CA PRO A 297 -24.47 -9.25 -1.18
C PRO A 297 -24.24 -8.45 0.11
N ALA A 298 -24.14 -9.13 1.25
CA ALA A 298 -23.97 -8.51 2.57
C ALA A 298 -22.76 -7.57 2.64
N SER A 299 -21.68 -7.81 1.87
CA SER A 299 -20.54 -6.88 1.78
C SER A 299 -20.85 -5.59 1.00
N ALA A 300 -21.74 -5.65 0.00
CA ALA A 300 -22.28 -4.47 -0.69
C ALA A 300 -23.39 -3.78 0.10
N GLN A 301 -24.01 -4.47 1.07
CA GLN A 301 -24.97 -3.91 2.04
C GLN A 301 -24.29 -3.40 3.33
N ALA A 302 -23.12 -3.95 3.68
CA ALA A 302 -22.25 -3.55 4.79
C ALA A 302 -21.34 -2.37 4.41
N ALA A 303 -21.17 -2.12 3.11
CA ALA A 303 -21.12 -0.75 2.61
C ALA A 303 -22.51 -0.14 2.85
N GLY A 304 -22.82 0.16 4.11
CA GLY A 304 -24.12 0.66 4.53
C GLY A 304 -24.49 1.96 3.81
N PRO A 305 -25.73 2.47 4.01
CA PRO A 305 -26.06 3.83 3.63
C PRO A 305 -24.95 4.74 4.15
N GLY A 306 -24.26 5.44 3.24
CA GLY A 306 -23.05 6.18 3.56
C GLY A 306 -23.28 6.98 4.84
N VAL A 307 -22.41 6.79 5.85
CA VAL A 307 -22.39 7.62 7.05
C VAL A 307 -22.56 9.06 6.59
N ASP A 308 -23.63 9.73 7.03
CA ASP A 308 -23.90 11.09 6.61
C ASP A 308 -22.86 12.00 7.28
N LEU A 309 -21.80 12.27 6.53
CA LEU A 309 -20.68 13.07 7.00
C LEU A 309 -21.07 14.55 6.84
N PRO A 310 -20.88 15.38 7.89
CA PRO A 310 -20.94 16.82 7.73
C PRO A 310 -20.02 17.26 6.58
N GLU A 311 -20.45 18.23 5.78
CA GLU A 311 -19.73 18.65 4.56
C GLU A 311 -18.21 18.88 4.79
N PRO A 312 -17.76 19.54 5.88
CA PRO A 312 -16.34 19.74 6.14
C PRO A 312 -15.58 18.42 6.36
N VAL A 313 -16.22 17.46 7.04
CA VAL A 313 -15.66 16.13 7.30
C VAL A 313 -15.62 15.31 6.01
N ALA A 314 -16.67 15.38 5.18
CA ALA A 314 -16.71 14.71 3.89
C ALA A 314 -15.60 15.23 2.95
N ARG A 315 -15.40 16.55 2.94
CA ARG A 315 -14.34 17.23 2.17
C ARG A 315 -12.95 16.80 2.62
N LEU A 316 -12.68 16.82 3.92
CA LEU A 316 -11.39 16.36 4.47
C LEU A 316 -11.17 14.86 4.28
N SER A 317 -12.21 14.05 4.42
CA SER A 317 -12.13 12.60 4.19
C SER A 317 -11.70 12.28 2.77
N LYS A 318 -12.26 12.96 1.77
CA LYS A 318 -11.88 12.79 0.37
C LYS A 318 -10.44 13.25 0.10
N LEU A 319 -10.03 14.40 0.65
CA LEU A 319 -8.72 14.99 0.36
C LEU A 319 -7.56 14.31 1.09
N LEU A 320 -7.77 13.90 2.34
CA LEU A 320 -6.72 13.38 3.22
C LEU A 320 -6.76 11.84 3.35
N GLY A 321 -7.73 11.19 2.69
CA GLY A 321 -7.96 9.74 2.78
C GLY A 321 -8.45 9.30 4.16
N ILE A 322 -9.18 10.15 4.88
CA ILE A 322 -9.68 9.80 6.22
C ILE A 322 -10.77 8.72 6.08
N PRO A 323 -10.69 7.61 6.83
CA PRO A 323 -11.74 6.59 6.86
C PRO A 323 -13.13 7.19 7.12
N ARG A 324 -14.15 6.72 6.39
CA ARG A 324 -15.53 7.22 6.53
C ARG A 324 -16.25 6.50 7.66
N LEU A 325 -15.93 6.88 8.90
CA LEU A 325 -16.55 6.33 10.12
C LEU A 325 -17.50 7.33 10.78
N SER A 326 -18.48 6.81 11.52
CA SER A 326 -19.40 7.60 12.34
C SER A 326 -18.67 8.23 13.54
N SER A 327 -19.21 9.33 14.07
CA SER A 327 -18.66 9.97 15.28
C SER A 327 -18.63 9.02 16.49
N GLU A 328 -19.64 8.17 16.63
CA GLU A 328 -19.69 7.14 17.69
C GLU A 328 -18.55 6.12 17.51
N THR A 329 -18.32 5.65 16.28
CA THR A 329 -17.22 4.72 15.96
C THR A 329 -15.86 5.32 16.26
N TRP A 330 -15.63 6.60 15.94
CA TRP A 330 -14.37 7.29 16.29
C TRP A 330 -14.15 7.30 17.80
N SER A 331 -15.18 7.65 18.58
CA SER A 331 -15.12 7.69 20.04
C SER A 331 -14.81 6.34 20.67
N SER A 332 -15.27 5.23 20.08
CA SER A 332 -14.96 3.88 20.55
C SER A 332 -13.50 3.47 20.34
N ILE A 333 -12.80 4.05 19.35
CA ILE A 333 -11.42 3.64 19.01
C ILE A 333 -10.41 4.08 20.08
N TYR A 334 -10.50 5.32 20.57
CA TYR A 334 -9.45 5.89 21.43
C TYR A 334 -9.26 5.15 22.77
N PRO A 335 -10.32 4.77 23.50
CA PRO A 335 -10.18 4.00 24.74
C PRO A 335 -9.51 2.64 24.52
N VAL A 336 -9.85 1.95 23.43
CA VAL A 336 -9.27 0.64 23.09
C VAL A 336 -7.79 0.78 22.74
N LEU A 337 -7.39 1.83 22.02
CA LEU A 337 -5.98 2.11 21.74
C LEU A 337 -5.19 2.47 23.01
N ALA A 338 -5.78 3.24 23.93
CA ALA A 338 -5.18 3.56 25.22
C ALA A 338 -5.02 2.33 26.11
N GLU A 339 -6.01 1.42 26.10
CA GLU A 339 -5.95 0.13 26.78
C GLU A 339 -4.79 -0.72 26.24
N TYR A 340 -4.65 -0.79 24.91
CA TYR A 340 -3.52 -1.51 24.30
C TYR A 340 -2.18 -0.92 24.72
N ALA A 341 -2.01 0.40 24.59
CA ALA A 341 -0.76 1.09 24.91
C ALA A 341 -0.36 0.95 26.39
N SER A 342 -1.32 0.79 27.29
CA SER A 342 -1.08 0.62 28.72
C SER A 342 -0.70 -0.81 29.11
N ASN A 343 -1.21 -1.81 28.39
CA ASN A 343 -1.12 -3.22 28.78
C ASN A 343 -0.12 -4.04 27.95
N HIS A 344 0.31 -3.53 26.79
CA HIS A 344 1.15 -4.25 25.84
C HIS A 344 2.38 -3.44 25.46
N ARG A 345 3.47 -4.14 25.12
CA ARG A 345 4.58 -3.52 24.40
C ARG A 345 4.07 -3.14 23.01
N PHE A 346 4.28 -1.89 22.61
CA PHE A 346 3.76 -1.39 21.36
C PHE A 346 4.31 -2.17 20.17
N ASN A 347 3.42 -2.58 19.29
CA ASN A 347 3.70 -3.12 17.97
C ASN A 347 2.52 -2.69 17.09
N LEU A 348 2.74 -1.96 15.98
CA LEU A 348 1.64 -1.37 15.21
C LEU A 348 0.69 -2.43 14.62
N THR A 349 1.25 -3.52 14.12
CA THR A 349 0.51 -4.63 13.51
C THR A 349 -0.39 -5.32 14.54
N GLU A 350 0.15 -5.63 15.73
CA GLU A 350 -0.62 -6.20 16.84
C GLU A 350 -1.60 -5.20 17.45
N ALA A 351 -1.24 -3.91 17.57
CA ALA A 351 -2.12 -2.87 18.08
C ALA A 351 -3.40 -2.79 17.24
N THR A 352 -3.26 -2.73 15.91
CA THR A 352 -4.41 -2.68 14.99
C THR A 352 -5.23 -3.96 15.00
N ARG A 353 -4.58 -5.13 15.04
CA ARG A 353 -5.26 -6.44 15.09
C ARG A 353 -6.03 -6.62 16.40
N TRP A 354 -5.37 -6.41 17.54
CA TRP A 354 -5.95 -6.54 18.86
C TRP A 354 -7.10 -5.54 19.06
N SER A 355 -6.91 -4.28 18.66
CA SER A 355 -7.96 -3.26 18.80
C SER A 355 -9.17 -3.54 17.91
N ARG A 356 -8.98 -4.04 16.68
CA ARG A 356 -10.09 -4.50 15.82
C ARG A 356 -10.87 -5.60 16.52
N ASP A 357 -10.19 -6.64 16.97
CA ASP A 357 -10.84 -7.81 17.56
C ASP A 357 -11.58 -7.43 18.86
N ARG A 358 -11.01 -6.50 19.64
CA ARG A 358 -11.63 -5.94 20.85
C ARG A 358 -12.89 -5.11 20.54
N LEU A 359 -12.86 -4.27 19.51
CA LEU A 359 -14.00 -3.47 19.05
C LEU A 359 -15.11 -4.36 18.47
N ALA A 360 -14.74 -5.38 17.69
CA ALA A 360 -15.68 -6.35 17.14
C ALA A 360 -16.43 -7.12 18.24
N ALA A 361 -15.74 -7.45 19.36
CA ALA A 361 -16.38 -8.06 20.53
C ALA A 361 -17.40 -7.13 21.23
N GLU A 362 -17.27 -5.81 21.04
CA GLU A 362 -18.22 -4.79 21.51
C GLU A 362 -19.29 -4.44 20.47
N GLY A 363 -19.31 -5.12 19.33
CA GLY A 363 -20.26 -4.90 18.24
C GLY A 363 -19.91 -3.71 17.32
N VAL A 364 -18.69 -3.18 17.43
CA VAL A 364 -18.20 -2.08 16.59
C VAL A 364 -17.30 -2.65 15.49
N ASP A 365 -17.74 -2.57 14.23
CA ASP A 365 -16.95 -3.03 13.08
C ASP A 365 -16.01 -1.92 12.60
N VAL A 366 -14.70 -2.14 12.74
CA VAL A 366 -13.64 -1.20 12.32
C VAL A 366 -12.53 -1.98 11.63
N ARG A 367 -12.12 -1.53 10.44
CA ARG A 367 -11.01 -2.15 9.70
C ARG A 367 -9.65 -1.78 10.30
N ARG A 368 -8.64 -2.64 10.10
CA ARG A 368 -7.26 -2.40 10.58
C ARG A 368 -6.65 -1.11 10.02
N ASN A 369 -6.86 -0.83 8.74
CA ASN A 369 -6.38 0.39 8.09
C ASN A 369 -6.90 1.68 8.76
N ALA A 370 -8.14 1.68 9.25
CA ALA A 370 -8.71 2.81 9.97
C ALA A 370 -8.08 2.99 11.35
N LEU A 371 -7.81 1.88 12.06
CA LEU A 371 -7.06 1.92 13.32
C LEU A 371 -5.63 2.40 13.10
N ALA A 372 -4.96 1.90 12.05
CA ALA A 372 -3.62 2.33 11.68
C ALA A 372 -3.59 3.83 11.36
N PHE A 373 -4.63 4.35 10.69
CA PHE A 373 -4.78 5.78 10.42
C PHE A 373 -4.83 6.61 11.72
N VAL A 374 -5.57 6.15 12.74
CA VAL A 374 -5.61 6.83 14.05
C VAL A 374 -4.27 6.76 14.75
N VAL A 375 -3.64 5.58 14.82
CA VAL A 375 -2.34 5.41 15.49
C VAL A 375 -1.28 6.29 14.83
N ARG A 376 -1.21 6.31 13.49
CA ARG A 376 -0.29 7.18 12.76
C ARG A 376 -0.61 8.66 13.00
N GLY A 377 -1.89 9.05 12.89
CA GLY A 377 -2.30 10.43 13.11
C GLY A 377 -1.99 10.92 14.53
N ALA A 378 -2.21 10.09 15.56
CA ALA A 378 -1.82 10.40 16.94
C ALA A 378 -0.29 10.58 17.07
N THR A 379 0.50 9.68 16.47
CA THR A 379 1.96 9.80 16.48
C THR A 379 2.46 11.08 15.80
N PHE A 380 1.95 11.40 14.61
CA PHE A 380 2.30 12.66 13.92
C PHE A 380 1.74 13.89 14.64
N GLY A 381 0.68 13.74 15.42
CA GLY A 381 0.16 14.74 16.36
C GLY A 381 0.97 14.89 17.64
N GLY A 382 2.07 14.14 17.81
CA GLY A 382 2.94 14.21 18.97
C GLY A 382 2.58 13.28 20.13
N CYS A 383 1.64 12.35 19.92
CA CYS A 383 1.23 11.35 20.91
C CYS A 383 1.46 9.92 20.39
N PRO A 384 2.74 9.49 20.22
CA PRO A 384 3.02 8.11 19.86
C PRO A 384 2.58 7.15 20.96
N LEU A 385 1.92 6.05 20.57
CA LEU A 385 1.40 5.05 21.51
C LEU A 385 2.51 4.29 22.25
N TYR A 386 3.73 4.28 21.72
CA TYR A 386 4.90 3.68 22.38
C TYR A 386 5.59 4.59 23.41
N ARG A 387 5.11 5.83 23.63
CA ARG A 387 5.74 6.76 24.59
C ARG A 387 5.54 6.29 26.04
N GLN A 388 6.41 6.82 26.92
CA GLN A 388 6.30 6.63 28.36
C GLN A 388 6.10 7.98 29.07
N PRO A 389 5.13 8.10 30.01
CA PRO A 389 4.10 7.11 30.33
C PRO A 389 3.12 6.87 29.16
N PRO A 390 2.43 5.72 29.09
CA PRO A 390 1.46 5.43 28.03
C PRO A 390 0.36 6.49 27.94
N PRO A 391 -0.08 6.86 26.72
CA PRO A 391 -1.10 7.88 26.55
C PRO A 391 -2.49 7.40 26.97
N ASN A 392 -3.31 8.31 27.49
CA ASN A 392 -4.73 8.07 27.70
C ASN A 392 -5.56 8.37 26.43
N ASP A 393 -6.85 8.02 26.47
CA ASP A 393 -7.78 8.15 25.35
C ASP A 393 -7.96 9.61 24.88
N GLN A 394 -7.98 10.58 25.81
CA GLN A 394 -8.08 12.00 25.50
C GLN A 394 -6.83 12.50 24.77
N GLU A 395 -5.63 12.11 25.21
CA GLU A 395 -4.37 12.52 24.58
C GLU A 395 -4.23 11.94 23.16
N ILE A 396 -4.63 10.69 22.94
CA ILE A 396 -4.64 10.07 21.60
C ILE A 396 -5.60 10.83 20.68
N ARG A 397 -6.82 11.08 21.17
CA ARG A 397 -7.88 11.80 20.44
C ARG A 397 -7.46 13.22 20.07
N ASP A 398 -6.96 14.00 21.03
CA ASP A 398 -6.55 15.38 20.78
C ASP A 398 -5.38 15.46 19.79
N ALA A 399 -4.40 14.57 19.93
CA ALA A 399 -3.28 14.50 18.99
C ALA A 399 -3.74 14.12 17.57
N PHE A 400 -4.63 13.14 17.45
CA PHE A 400 -5.20 12.74 16.17
C PHE A 400 -5.95 13.89 15.49
N VAL A 401 -6.86 14.56 16.21
CA VAL A 401 -7.65 15.67 15.65
C VAL A 401 -6.77 16.85 15.27
N ASN A 402 -5.79 17.20 16.11
CA ASN A 402 -4.84 18.26 15.78
C ASN A 402 -3.99 17.90 14.56
N ASN A 403 -3.62 16.63 14.38
CA ASN A 403 -2.94 16.17 13.18
C ASN A 403 -3.81 16.32 11.92
N VAL A 404 -5.09 15.92 11.99
CA VAL A 404 -6.04 16.09 10.86
C VAL A 404 -6.15 17.56 10.45
N LEU A 405 -6.30 18.47 11.42
CA LEU A 405 -6.40 19.91 11.15
C LEU A 405 -5.09 20.49 10.61
N SER A 406 -3.94 20.08 11.14
CA SER A 406 -2.64 20.49 10.63
C SER A 406 -2.39 19.99 9.20
N ARG A 407 -2.86 18.78 8.86
CA ARG A 407 -2.80 18.25 7.50
C ARG A 407 -3.73 18.99 6.54
N ALA A 408 -4.90 19.41 7.00
CA ALA A 408 -5.82 20.23 6.22
C ALA A 408 -5.17 21.58 5.86
N ASP A 409 -4.56 22.24 6.84
CA ASP A 409 -3.83 23.51 6.65
C ASP A 409 -2.65 23.35 5.69
N ALA A 410 -1.86 22.28 5.85
CA ALA A 410 -0.74 21.97 4.95
C ALA A 410 -1.18 21.64 3.51
N ALA A 411 -2.43 21.20 3.32
CA ALA A 411 -3.04 20.95 2.01
C ALA A 411 -3.76 22.20 1.45
N ASP A 412 -3.55 23.37 2.04
CA ASP A 412 -4.16 24.66 1.67
C ASP A 412 -5.71 24.64 1.75
N VAL A 413 -6.26 23.78 2.63
CA VAL A 413 -7.69 23.71 2.91
C VAL A 413 -8.02 24.68 4.04
N SER A 414 -8.47 25.89 3.67
CA SER A 414 -8.96 26.86 4.65
C SER A 414 -10.31 26.42 5.22
N LEU A 415 -10.35 26.17 6.54
CA LEU A 415 -11.58 25.91 7.29
C LEU A 415 -11.97 27.17 8.06
N THR A 416 -13.27 27.49 8.06
CA THR A 416 -13.82 28.51 8.97
C THR A 416 -13.82 28.01 10.43
N ASP A 417 -14.02 28.91 11.39
CA ASP A 417 -14.11 28.56 12.82
C ASP A 417 -15.25 27.56 13.09
N ASP A 418 -16.39 27.74 12.41
CA ASP A 418 -17.55 26.85 12.52
C ASP A 418 -17.26 25.46 11.93
N GLU A 419 -16.60 25.40 10.77
CA GLU A 419 -16.20 24.12 10.15
C GLU A 419 -15.14 23.40 10.98
N THR A 420 -14.18 24.14 11.54
CA THR A 420 -13.17 23.59 12.45
C THR A 420 -13.84 22.99 13.69
N THR A 421 -14.83 23.68 14.24
CA THR A 421 -15.62 23.17 15.36
C THR A 421 -16.37 21.89 14.98
N ALA A 422 -17.05 21.88 13.82
CA ALA A 422 -17.76 20.71 13.32
C ALA A 422 -16.83 19.49 13.13
N VAL A 423 -15.63 19.70 12.59
CA VAL A 423 -14.61 18.66 12.43
C VAL A 423 -14.14 18.13 13.79
N ARG A 424 -13.86 19.02 14.75
CA ARG A 424 -13.48 18.63 16.11
C ARG A 424 -14.59 17.82 16.78
N THR A 425 -15.84 18.27 16.70
CA THR A 425 -16.98 17.56 17.27
C THR A 425 -17.20 16.19 16.62
N TRP A 426 -16.93 16.05 15.33
CA TRP A 426 -17.09 14.76 14.65
C TRP A 426 -16.08 13.71 15.12
N PHE A 427 -14.79 14.06 15.15
CA PHE A 427 -13.72 13.12 15.52
C PHE A 427 -13.51 13.00 17.04
N ALA A 428 -13.94 14.01 17.80
CA ALA A 428 -13.80 14.10 19.24
C ALA A 428 -15.07 14.74 19.84
N PRO A 429 -16.21 14.03 19.80
CA PRO A 429 -17.43 14.55 20.41
C PRO A 429 -17.18 14.80 21.92
N PRO A 430 -17.76 15.87 22.49
CA PRO A 430 -17.69 16.11 23.93
C PRO A 430 -18.34 14.95 24.68
N ALA A 431 -17.71 14.56 25.79
CA ALA A 431 -18.15 13.45 26.66
C ALA A 431 -19.52 13.68 27.31
#